data_AF-S0J1U0-F1
#
_entry.id   AF-S0J1U0-F1
#
_cell.length_a   1.000
_cell.length_b   1.000
_cell.length_c   1.000
_cell.angle_alpha   90.00
_cell.angle_beta   90.00
_cell.angle_gamma   90.00
#
_symmetry.space_group_name_H-M   'P 1'
#
loop_
_entity.id
_entity.type
_entity.pdbx_description
1 polymer ?
#
loop_
_entity_poly.entity_id
_entity_poly.type
_entity_poly.pdbx_seq_one_letter_code
_entity_poly.pdbx_strand_id
1 'polypeptide(L)'
;MKLKGTMTIELTDAGSGETETIREENMVTDAVDNILGSNLLGVYFDSGTSSKNITVNSQLLPICPNTLGGILLFADTLEERKDNLYPMSANYPVAYASNDVNLGTDTARGSMNQTESGPIDRGYKFVWDFTTSQGNGTIAAAALTSSWGGKNVYGSETEDGTAFVVMKAVSIAGCTNRKRWLLSNAIECDFEKEEVWSINCSNTNIITISRSRLPMVSLCVNEKLNDSSVQELESWEIEPSVFGFKKNVYYYGFFLNGWDGYWYGFCNSPNSSGNASVKWIKIDRTDFSYTEGTWTLTNVQLPTMGYRDTNYELYKTWTRASIRGGYLYTFNYGYTGFYKICLTNPSDVTFIPAGFTARGNALGGSLAGNAMELMGDIIVGYDFLLFADDTVRQNKGNKKTEDVQTPLFCYKNFCISWAYDARYMFLRTPYLGTINNLSSAVVKTADKTMKITYTLTDEGQ
;
A
#
# COMPACT_ATOMS: atom_id res chain seq x y z
N MET A 1 -17.09 -11.93 13.90
CA MET A 1 -17.94 -12.95 13.23
C MET A 1 -17.53 -14.36 13.64
N LYS A 2 -18.41 -15.37 13.64
CA LYS A 2 -18.00 -16.78 13.83
C LYS A 2 -18.15 -17.54 12.52
N LEU A 3 -17.07 -17.62 11.76
CA LEU A 3 -17.00 -18.38 10.52
C LEU A 3 -16.14 -19.62 10.74
N LYS A 4 -16.55 -20.73 10.16
CA LYS A 4 -15.71 -21.93 10.01
C LYS A 4 -15.59 -22.28 8.54
N GLY A 5 -14.37 -22.53 8.13
CA GLY A 5 -13.96 -22.77 6.77
C GLY A 5 -13.25 -24.11 6.66
N THR A 6 -13.55 -24.85 5.60
CA THR A 6 -12.79 -26.02 5.20
C THR A 6 -12.35 -25.86 3.75
N MET A 7 -11.06 -25.95 3.53
CA MET A 7 -10.44 -25.93 2.21
C MET A 7 -10.01 -27.34 1.83
N THR A 8 -10.24 -27.71 0.56
CA THR A 8 -9.67 -28.88 -0.08
C THR A 8 -8.89 -28.42 -1.30
N ILE A 9 -7.63 -28.84 -1.42
CA ILE A 9 -6.81 -28.68 -2.63
C ILE A 9 -6.68 -30.04 -3.30
N GLU A 10 -6.99 -30.10 -4.59
CA GLU A 10 -6.87 -31.28 -5.44
C GLU A 10 -5.87 -30.99 -6.56
N LEU A 11 -4.78 -31.74 -6.60
CA LEU A 11 -3.76 -31.67 -7.65
C LEU A 11 -3.87 -32.90 -8.53
N THR A 12 -4.29 -32.74 -9.78
CA THR A 12 -4.51 -33.85 -10.72
C THR A 12 -3.43 -33.85 -11.79
N ASP A 13 -2.71 -34.96 -11.95
CA ASP A 13 -1.77 -35.15 -13.05
C ASP A 13 -2.52 -35.23 -14.39
N ALA A 14 -2.13 -34.41 -15.36
CA ALA A 14 -2.82 -34.31 -16.64
C ALA A 14 -2.57 -35.52 -17.57
N GLY A 15 -1.51 -36.31 -17.32
CA GLY A 15 -1.15 -37.48 -18.10
C GLY A 15 -1.77 -38.77 -17.54
N SER A 16 -1.63 -39.01 -16.23
CA SER A 16 -2.10 -40.22 -15.55
C SER A 16 -3.54 -40.10 -15.03
N GLY A 17 -4.00 -38.88 -14.72
CA GLY A 17 -5.28 -38.62 -14.06
C GLY A 17 -5.27 -38.90 -12.55
N GLU A 18 -4.12 -39.20 -11.96
CA GLU A 18 -3.99 -39.39 -10.51
C GLU A 18 -4.15 -38.05 -9.77
N THR A 19 -4.89 -38.07 -8.65
CA THR A 19 -5.17 -36.87 -7.85
C THR A 19 -4.60 -37.00 -6.44
N GLU A 20 -3.79 -36.01 -6.04
CA GLU A 20 -3.38 -35.76 -4.67
C GLU A 20 -4.37 -34.78 -4.01
N THR A 21 -4.78 -35.06 -2.77
CA THR A 21 -5.78 -34.25 -2.06
C THR A 21 -5.30 -33.87 -0.67
N ILE A 22 -5.40 -32.59 -0.34
CA ILE A 22 -5.17 -32.07 1.01
C ILE A 22 -6.40 -31.32 1.48
N ARG A 23 -6.72 -31.45 2.77
CA ARG A 23 -7.87 -30.80 3.40
C ARG A 23 -7.46 -30.15 4.71
N GLU A 24 -7.79 -28.88 4.86
CA GLU A 24 -7.44 -28.08 6.03
C GLU A 24 -8.59 -27.19 6.49
N GLU A 25 -8.60 -26.87 7.78
CA GLU A 25 -9.53 -25.90 8.36
C GLU A 25 -8.86 -24.52 8.48
N ASN A 26 -9.66 -23.48 8.66
CA ASN A 26 -9.15 -22.11 8.72
C ASN A 26 -9.06 -21.55 10.13
N MET A 27 -8.17 -20.58 10.29
CA MET A 27 -8.28 -19.50 11.25
C MET A 27 -8.97 -18.30 10.59
N VAL A 28 -9.89 -17.65 11.29
CA VAL A 28 -10.47 -16.36 10.86
C VAL A 28 -9.66 -15.22 11.45
N THR A 29 -9.27 -14.25 10.62
CA THR A 29 -8.56 -13.04 11.07
C THR A 29 -9.55 -11.93 11.43
N ASP A 30 -9.05 -10.81 11.95
CA ASP A 30 -9.88 -9.64 12.26
C ASP A 30 -10.23 -8.82 11.00
N ALA A 31 -9.86 -9.22 9.78
CA ALA A 31 -10.02 -8.38 8.58
C ALA A 31 -11.48 -7.98 8.32
N VAL A 32 -12.42 -8.94 8.32
CA VAL A 32 -13.84 -8.66 8.04
C VAL A 32 -14.46 -7.84 9.17
N ASP A 33 -14.15 -8.18 10.43
CA ASP A 33 -14.63 -7.45 11.61
C ASP A 33 -14.07 -6.01 11.63
N ASN A 34 -12.81 -5.80 11.22
CA ASN A 34 -12.22 -4.48 11.09
C ASN A 34 -12.87 -3.66 9.98
N ILE A 35 -13.11 -4.26 8.81
CA ILE A 35 -13.77 -3.59 7.69
C ILE A 35 -15.16 -3.16 8.12
N LEU A 36 -16.03 -4.08 8.55
CA LEU A 36 -17.43 -3.78 8.83
C LEU A 36 -17.64 -3.05 10.17
N GLY A 37 -16.75 -3.27 11.14
CA GLY A 37 -16.86 -2.70 12.48
C GLY A 37 -16.18 -1.33 12.66
N SER A 38 -15.24 -0.96 11.79
CA SER A 38 -14.56 0.34 11.90
C SER A 38 -15.26 1.39 11.01
N ASN A 39 -15.85 2.41 11.62
CA ASN A 39 -16.38 3.57 10.90
C ASN A 39 -15.40 4.74 10.90
N LEU A 40 -14.12 4.46 10.58
CA LEU A 40 -13.07 5.47 10.49
C LEU A 40 -13.54 6.63 9.62
N LEU A 41 -13.51 7.86 10.11
CA LEU A 41 -13.86 9.10 9.40
C LEU A 41 -15.23 9.05 8.70
N GLY A 42 -16.16 8.25 9.23
CA GLY A 42 -17.47 8.03 8.63
C GLY A 42 -17.39 7.37 7.25
N VAL A 43 -16.45 6.45 7.02
CA VAL A 43 -16.14 5.86 5.70
C VAL A 43 -17.37 5.32 4.97
N TYR A 44 -18.37 4.83 5.71
CA TYR A 44 -19.59 4.25 5.15
C TYR A 44 -20.71 5.26 4.89
N PHE A 45 -20.60 6.49 5.39
CA PHE A 45 -21.57 7.54 5.11
C PHE A 45 -21.49 7.95 3.64
N ASP A 46 -22.66 8.10 3.02
CA ASP A 46 -22.82 8.52 1.63
C ASP A 46 -22.13 7.58 0.61
N SER A 47 -21.96 6.29 0.95
CA SER A 47 -21.49 5.26 0.02
C SER A 47 -22.29 5.28 -1.30
N GLY A 48 -21.60 5.23 -2.44
CA GLY A 48 -22.22 5.23 -3.78
C GLY A 48 -22.79 6.57 -4.25
N THR A 49 -22.64 7.66 -3.49
CA THR A 49 -23.14 9.01 -3.89
C THR A 49 -22.20 9.76 -4.83
N SER A 50 -20.97 9.27 -5.04
CA SER A 50 -20.01 9.84 -5.98
C SER A 50 -19.49 8.77 -6.93
N SER A 51 -19.18 9.14 -8.17
CA SER A 51 -18.59 8.24 -9.16
C SER A 51 -17.17 7.75 -8.81
N LYS A 52 -16.54 8.35 -7.80
CA LYS A 52 -15.19 8.00 -7.36
C LYS A 52 -15.15 6.91 -6.28
N ASN A 53 -16.24 6.71 -5.54
CA ASN A 53 -16.28 5.79 -4.41
C ASN A 53 -17.11 4.56 -4.77
N ILE A 54 -16.80 3.43 -4.15
CA ILE A 54 -17.64 2.24 -4.33
C ILE A 54 -19.02 2.40 -3.68
N THR A 55 -19.94 1.56 -4.14
CA THR A 55 -21.23 1.31 -3.49
C THR A 55 -21.11 0.05 -2.63
N VAL A 56 -21.08 0.21 -1.31
CA VAL A 56 -20.83 -0.87 -0.33
C VAL A 56 -21.79 -2.06 -0.53
N ASN A 57 -23.09 -1.81 -0.68
CA ASN A 57 -24.10 -2.85 -0.80
C ASN A 57 -24.04 -3.70 -2.09
N SER A 58 -23.36 -3.21 -3.13
CA SER A 58 -23.23 -3.95 -4.40
C SER A 58 -21.81 -4.41 -4.70
N GLN A 59 -20.80 -3.84 -4.04
CA GLN A 59 -19.39 -4.11 -4.35
C GLN A 59 -18.63 -4.73 -3.17
N LEU A 60 -19.01 -4.47 -1.91
CA LEU A 60 -18.42 -5.13 -0.73
C LEU A 60 -19.32 -6.21 -0.14
N LEU A 61 -20.64 -6.01 -0.22
CA LEU A 61 -21.65 -6.91 0.32
C LEU A 61 -22.40 -7.62 -0.82
N PRO A 62 -22.94 -8.83 -0.59
CA PRO A 62 -22.73 -9.68 0.60
C PRO A 62 -21.24 -10.06 0.82
N ILE A 63 -20.87 -10.46 2.04
CA ILE A 63 -19.47 -10.75 2.39
C ILE A 63 -18.86 -11.76 1.42
N CYS A 64 -19.54 -12.87 1.18
CA CYS A 64 -19.21 -13.79 0.09
C CYS A 64 -20.11 -13.50 -1.11
N PRO A 65 -19.58 -13.35 -2.33
CA PRO A 65 -18.19 -13.57 -2.73
C PRO A 65 -17.39 -12.27 -2.91
N ASN A 66 -17.61 -11.23 -2.11
CA ASN A 66 -17.01 -9.90 -2.34
C ASN A 66 -15.90 -9.58 -1.33
N THR A 67 -16.25 -9.24 -0.09
CA THR A 67 -15.28 -9.00 1.01
C THR A 67 -14.43 -10.25 1.28
N LEU A 68 -15.02 -11.44 1.24
CA LEU A 68 -14.31 -12.70 1.10
C LEU A 68 -14.68 -13.26 -0.27
N GLY A 69 -13.80 -13.07 -1.25
CA GLY A 69 -14.09 -13.32 -2.65
C GLY A 69 -12.93 -13.84 -3.48
N GLY A 70 -11.72 -13.73 -2.95
CA GLY A 70 -10.52 -14.29 -3.57
C GLY A 70 -9.77 -15.21 -2.62
N ILE A 71 -8.72 -15.81 -3.14
CA ILE A 71 -7.78 -16.65 -2.42
C ILE A 71 -6.35 -16.25 -2.80
N LEU A 72 -5.45 -16.25 -1.81
CA LEU A 72 -4.01 -16.08 -1.95
C LEU A 72 -3.33 -17.38 -1.53
N LEU A 73 -2.35 -17.84 -2.31
CA LEU A 73 -1.58 -19.06 -2.05
C LEU A 73 -0.12 -18.71 -1.79
N PHE A 74 0.48 -19.35 -0.79
CA PHE A 74 1.77 -19.00 -0.22
C PHE A 74 2.74 -20.17 -0.24
N ALA A 75 4.03 -19.89 -0.48
CA ALA A 75 5.06 -20.93 -0.50
C ALA A 75 5.42 -21.44 0.89
N ASP A 76 5.31 -20.57 1.90
CA ASP A 76 5.57 -20.90 3.30
C ASP A 76 4.28 -20.77 4.14
N THR A 77 4.29 -21.40 5.32
CA THR A 77 3.21 -21.23 6.29
C THR A 77 3.06 -19.78 6.72
N LEU A 78 1.84 -19.37 7.02
CA LEU A 78 1.53 -18.08 7.59
C LEU A 78 1.42 -18.17 9.12
N GLU A 79 1.85 -17.12 9.80
CA GLU A 79 1.66 -17.01 11.24
C GLU A 79 0.17 -16.87 11.56
N GLU A 80 -0.38 -17.82 12.33
CA GLU A 80 -1.79 -17.85 12.74
C GLU A 80 -2.05 -16.85 13.88
N ARG A 81 -2.24 -15.58 13.52
CA ARG A 81 -2.70 -14.52 14.42
C ARG A 81 -3.85 -13.74 13.80
N LYS A 82 -4.80 -13.31 14.64
CA LYS A 82 -5.98 -12.58 14.18
C LYS A 82 -5.63 -11.21 13.60
N ASP A 83 -4.58 -10.59 14.11
CA ASP A 83 -4.06 -9.30 13.67
C ASP A 83 -3.03 -9.40 12.52
N ASN A 84 -2.72 -10.62 12.05
CA ASN A 84 -1.93 -10.82 10.84
C ASN A 84 -2.81 -10.59 9.60
N LEU A 85 -2.91 -9.33 9.20
CA LEU A 85 -3.85 -8.91 8.16
C LEU A 85 -3.26 -8.83 6.75
N TYR A 86 -1.93 -8.82 6.58
CA TYR A 86 -1.31 -8.56 5.28
C TYR A 86 -0.05 -9.40 5.06
N PRO A 87 0.19 -9.89 3.85
CA PRO A 87 1.42 -10.59 3.54
C PRO A 87 2.61 -9.63 3.53
N MET A 88 3.76 -10.16 3.96
CA MET A 88 5.07 -9.49 3.91
C MET A 88 5.88 -10.01 2.72
N SER A 89 6.92 -9.27 2.31
CA SER A 89 7.68 -9.60 1.10
C SER A 89 8.33 -10.98 1.11
N ALA A 90 8.76 -11.47 2.29
CA ALA A 90 9.40 -12.77 2.45
C ALA A 90 8.48 -13.96 2.11
N ASN A 91 7.16 -13.80 2.27
CA ASN A 91 6.17 -14.80 1.89
C ASN A 91 5.08 -14.13 1.04
N TYR A 92 5.51 -13.51 -0.07
CA TYR A 92 4.59 -12.91 -1.03
C TYR A 92 3.80 -14.02 -1.76
N PRO A 93 2.50 -13.83 -2.06
CA PRO A 93 1.70 -14.86 -2.72
C PRO A 93 2.35 -15.37 -4.03
N VAL A 94 2.39 -16.70 -4.19
CA VAL A 94 2.87 -17.35 -5.42
C VAL A 94 1.78 -17.53 -6.46
N ALA A 95 0.53 -17.58 -6.01
CA ALA A 95 -0.64 -17.69 -6.86
C ALA A 95 -1.87 -17.10 -6.15
N TYR A 96 -2.89 -16.75 -6.93
CA TYR A 96 -4.12 -16.15 -6.41
C TYR A 96 -5.31 -16.39 -7.35
N ALA A 97 -6.52 -16.20 -6.87
CA ALA A 97 -7.71 -16.13 -7.70
C ALA A 97 -8.76 -15.21 -7.06
N SER A 98 -9.67 -14.69 -7.88
CA SER A 98 -10.74 -13.76 -7.47
C SER A 98 -12.11 -14.41 -7.69
N ASN A 99 -13.19 -13.65 -7.53
CA ASN A 99 -14.57 -14.10 -7.73
C ASN A 99 -15.02 -14.10 -9.20
N ASP A 100 -14.07 -14.10 -10.14
CA ASP A 100 -14.29 -14.04 -11.57
C ASP A 100 -13.25 -14.87 -12.33
N VAL A 101 -13.50 -15.09 -13.63
CA VAL A 101 -12.64 -15.90 -14.50
C VAL A 101 -11.35 -15.15 -14.82
N ASN A 102 -10.25 -15.89 -15.01
CA ASN A 102 -9.04 -15.35 -15.60
C ASN A 102 -9.13 -15.28 -17.13
N LEU A 103 -9.47 -14.09 -17.62
CA LEU A 103 -9.50 -13.77 -19.05
C LEU A 103 -8.13 -13.30 -19.57
N GLY A 104 -7.14 -13.11 -18.70
CA GLY A 104 -5.81 -12.61 -19.04
C GLY A 104 -4.76 -13.71 -19.17
N THR A 105 -3.51 -13.29 -19.33
CA THR A 105 -2.34 -14.17 -19.45
C THR A 105 -1.56 -14.33 -18.14
N ASP A 106 -2.13 -13.87 -17.02
CA ASP A 106 -1.49 -13.96 -15.71
C ASP A 106 -1.40 -15.43 -15.28
N THR A 107 -0.20 -15.99 -15.26
CA THR A 107 0.04 -17.38 -14.88
C THR A 107 -0.01 -17.58 -13.36
N ALA A 108 0.05 -16.52 -12.54
CA ALA A 108 -0.19 -16.65 -11.11
C ALA A 108 -1.70 -16.72 -10.79
N ARG A 109 -2.57 -16.34 -11.73
CA ARG A 109 -4.00 -16.18 -11.49
C ARG A 109 -4.85 -17.36 -11.96
N GLY A 110 -5.56 -17.99 -11.02
CA GLY A 110 -6.60 -18.99 -11.30
C GLY A 110 -7.94 -18.37 -11.67
N SER A 111 -8.93 -19.22 -11.98
CA SER A 111 -10.28 -18.80 -12.36
C SER A 111 -11.32 -19.31 -11.38
N MET A 112 -12.30 -18.48 -11.02
CA MET A 112 -13.47 -18.99 -10.30
C MET A 112 -14.31 -19.88 -11.21
N ASN A 113 -14.64 -21.07 -10.73
CA ASN A 113 -15.64 -21.93 -11.34
C ASN A 113 -17.03 -21.44 -10.93
N GLN A 114 -17.66 -20.67 -11.81
CA GLN A 114 -18.96 -20.02 -11.54
C GLN A 114 -20.13 -21.01 -11.46
N THR A 115 -19.98 -22.21 -12.00
CA THR A 115 -21.01 -23.26 -11.95
C THR A 115 -20.99 -23.99 -10.62
N GLU A 116 -19.79 -24.28 -10.11
CA GLU A 116 -19.64 -25.01 -8.84
C GLU A 116 -19.65 -24.09 -7.62
N SER A 117 -19.33 -22.80 -7.80
CA SER A 117 -19.34 -21.83 -6.70
C SER A 117 -20.72 -21.23 -6.47
N GLY A 118 -21.08 -21.00 -5.21
CA GLY A 118 -22.34 -20.34 -4.88
C GLY A 118 -22.71 -20.43 -3.40
N PRO A 119 -23.83 -19.78 -3.03
CA PRO A 119 -24.41 -19.92 -1.71
C PRO A 119 -24.76 -21.38 -1.42
N ILE A 120 -24.53 -21.79 -0.18
CA ILE A 120 -24.99 -23.07 0.37
C ILE A 120 -25.82 -22.79 1.62
N ASP A 121 -26.39 -23.83 2.23
CA ASP A 121 -27.07 -23.65 3.51
C ASP A 121 -26.10 -23.04 4.53
N ARG A 122 -26.47 -21.87 5.06
CA ARG A 122 -25.71 -21.11 6.07
C ARG A 122 -24.26 -20.83 5.71
N GLY A 123 -23.96 -20.63 4.43
CA GLY A 123 -22.58 -20.42 3.99
C GLY A 123 -22.41 -20.15 2.52
N TYR A 124 -21.17 -20.25 2.07
CA TYR A 124 -20.77 -20.13 0.68
C TYR A 124 -19.72 -21.17 0.32
N LYS A 125 -19.80 -21.73 -0.88
CA LYS A 125 -18.79 -22.61 -1.44
C LYS A 125 -18.09 -21.90 -2.59
N PHE A 126 -16.78 -21.75 -2.49
CA PHE A 126 -15.91 -21.31 -3.57
C PHE A 126 -15.27 -22.52 -4.24
N VAL A 127 -15.14 -22.46 -5.56
CA VAL A 127 -14.34 -23.39 -6.35
C VAL A 127 -13.48 -22.56 -7.30
N TRP A 128 -12.17 -22.72 -7.22
CA TRP A 128 -11.21 -22.12 -8.13
C TRP A 128 -10.43 -23.18 -8.88
N ASP A 129 -10.31 -23.01 -10.19
CA ASP A 129 -9.57 -23.89 -11.08
C ASP A 129 -8.31 -23.18 -11.59
N PHE A 130 -7.19 -23.90 -11.56
CA PHE A 130 -5.92 -23.49 -12.12
C PHE A 130 -5.49 -24.53 -13.16
N THR A 131 -5.23 -24.05 -14.38
CA THR A 131 -4.73 -24.88 -15.47
C THR A 131 -3.29 -25.33 -15.23
N THR A 132 -2.75 -26.14 -16.13
CA THR A 132 -1.35 -26.59 -16.10
C THR A 132 -0.34 -25.44 -16.13
N SER A 133 -0.66 -24.34 -16.81
CA SER A 133 0.21 -23.15 -16.85
C SER A 133 0.02 -22.21 -15.67
N GLN A 134 -0.97 -22.44 -14.81
CA GLN A 134 -1.36 -21.52 -13.75
C GLN A 134 -1.01 -22.02 -12.35
N GLY A 135 -0.63 -21.10 -11.48
CA GLY A 135 -0.40 -21.33 -10.05
C GLY A 135 0.73 -22.31 -9.75
N ASN A 136 1.73 -22.40 -10.63
CA ASN A 136 2.87 -23.31 -10.44
C ASN A 136 3.80 -22.81 -9.34
N GLY A 137 4.19 -23.72 -8.45
CA GLY A 137 5.03 -23.42 -7.29
C GLY A 137 4.77 -24.36 -6.12
N THR A 138 5.49 -24.11 -5.03
CA THR A 138 5.21 -24.75 -3.73
C THR A 138 4.07 -23.99 -3.05
N ILE A 139 3.16 -24.71 -2.43
CA ILE A 139 2.03 -24.17 -1.68
C ILE A 139 2.04 -24.81 -0.29
N ALA A 140 2.19 -23.99 0.74
CA ALA A 140 2.18 -24.40 2.15
C ALA A 140 1.09 -23.69 2.97
N ALA A 141 0.50 -22.62 2.44
CA ALA A 141 -0.66 -21.98 3.06
C ALA A 141 -1.58 -21.34 2.02
N ALA A 142 -2.81 -21.12 2.42
CA ALA A 142 -3.79 -20.33 1.69
C ALA A 142 -4.49 -19.35 2.62
N ALA A 143 -4.97 -18.23 2.06
CA ALA A 143 -5.76 -17.25 2.79
C ALA A 143 -6.90 -16.75 1.90
N LEU A 144 -8.13 -16.71 2.41
CA LEU A 144 -9.18 -15.95 1.75
C LEU A 144 -8.83 -14.46 1.79
N THR A 145 -9.21 -13.73 0.74
CA THR A 145 -9.01 -12.29 0.60
C THR A 145 -10.22 -11.66 -0.08
N SER A 146 -10.22 -10.34 -0.29
CA SER A 146 -11.26 -9.69 -1.09
C SER A 146 -11.20 -10.12 -2.55
N SER A 147 -12.31 -10.01 -3.28
CA SER A 147 -12.33 -10.20 -4.73
C SER A 147 -11.27 -9.35 -5.44
N TRP A 148 -11.08 -8.09 -5.03
CA TRP A 148 -10.03 -7.23 -5.57
C TRP A 148 -8.61 -7.67 -5.22
N GLY A 149 -8.37 -8.12 -3.99
CA GLY A 149 -7.08 -8.66 -3.56
C GLY A 149 -6.70 -9.90 -4.36
N GLY A 150 -7.68 -10.77 -4.65
CA GLY A 150 -7.53 -11.96 -5.49
C GLY A 150 -7.34 -11.69 -6.99
N LYS A 151 -7.37 -10.43 -7.45
CA LYS A 151 -7.12 -10.10 -8.86
C LYS A 151 -5.65 -9.98 -9.20
N ASN A 152 -4.85 -9.41 -8.30
CA ASN A 152 -3.44 -9.11 -8.56
C ASN A 152 -2.62 -8.77 -7.29
N VAL A 153 -3.18 -8.90 -6.08
CA VAL A 153 -2.47 -8.55 -4.83
C VAL A 153 -2.06 -7.06 -4.79
N TYR A 154 -0.77 -6.72 -4.96
CA TYR A 154 -0.28 -5.36 -5.19
C TYR A 154 0.04 -5.04 -6.66
N GLY A 155 -0.06 -6.04 -7.53
CA GLY A 155 0.16 -5.95 -8.95
C GLY A 155 0.81 -7.18 -9.56
N SER A 156 0.59 -7.35 -10.86
CA SER A 156 1.33 -8.22 -11.75
C SER A 156 1.65 -7.49 -13.06
N GLU A 157 2.41 -8.13 -13.94
CA GLU A 157 2.70 -7.61 -15.28
C GLU A 157 1.44 -7.42 -16.15
N THR A 158 0.31 -8.03 -15.76
CA THR A 158 -0.93 -8.02 -16.57
C THR A 158 -2.05 -7.14 -16.00
N GLU A 159 -2.07 -6.88 -14.69
CA GLU A 159 -3.05 -6.02 -14.02
C GLU A 159 -2.56 -5.64 -12.61
N ASP A 160 -2.86 -4.44 -12.15
CA ASP A 160 -2.32 -3.92 -10.89
C ASP A 160 -3.11 -2.75 -10.28
N GLY A 161 -4.35 -2.51 -10.73
CA GLY A 161 -5.18 -1.38 -10.30
C GLY A 161 -6.15 -1.65 -9.13
N THR A 162 -6.03 -2.78 -8.41
CA THR A 162 -7.07 -3.20 -7.44
C THR A 162 -6.60 -3.31 -5.99
N ALA A 163 -5.33 -2.99 -5.69
CA ALA A 163 -4.75 -3.05 -4.35
C ALA A 163 -5.35 -2.03 -3.36
N PHE A 164 -5.81 -0.87 -3.87
CA PHE A 164 -6.39 0.21 -3.06
C PHE A 164 -7.71 0.67 -3.67
N VAL A 165 -8.82 0.30 -3.03
CA VAL A 165 -10.16 0.65 -3.51
C VAL A 165 -10.66 1.89 -2.80
N VAL A 166 -11.07 2.92 -3.56
CA VAL A 166 -11.60 4.16 -2.98
C VAL A 166 -12.94 3.90 -2.30
N MET A 167 -12.93 4.01 -0.97
CA MET A 167 -14.10 3.89 -0.12
C MET A 167 -14.81 5.24 0.04
N LYS A 168 -14.04 6.31 0.17
CA LYS A 168 -14.56 7.65 0.37
C LYS A 168 -13.62 8.71 -0.18
N ALA A 169 -14.20 9.76 -0.74
CA ALA A 169 -13.51 10.98 -1.16
C ALA A 169 -14.22 12.18 -0.53
N VAL A 170 -13.46 13.05 0.14
CA VAL A 170 -13.98 14.23 0.82
C VAL A 170 -13.24 15.45 0.33
N SER A 171 -13.95 16.43 -0.24
CA SER A 171 -13.31 17.65 -0.72
C SER A 171 -12.75 18.48 0.43
N ILE A 172 -11.53 18.99 0.25
CA ILE A 172 -10.91 19.96 1.16
C ILE A 172 -10.97 21.39 0.60
N ALA A 173 -11.71 21.61 -0.49
CA ALA A 173 -11.85 22.91 -1.14
C ALA A 173 -12.52 23.97 -0.22
N GLY A 174 -13.33 23.55 0.75
CA GLY A 174 -13.90 24.45 1.76
C GLY A 174 -12.95 24.85 2.88
N CYS A 175 -11.77 24.22 2.98
CA CYS A 175 -10.81 24.48 4.06
C CYS A 175 -9.97 25.74 3.80
N THR A 176 -9.57 26.42 4.88
CA THR A 176 -8.62 27.54 4.83
C THR A 176 -7.25 27.08 4.34
N ASN A 177 -6.43 28.02 3.85
CA ASN A 177 -5.06 27.70 3.39
C ASN A 177 -4.20 27.05 4.47
N ARG A 178 -4.32 27.48 5.75
CA ARG A 178 -3.60 26.83 6.86
C ARG A 178 -4.05 25.38 7.04
N LYS A 179 -5.35 25.08 7.01
CA LYS A 179 -5.84 23.70 7.13
C LYS A 179 -5.36 22.84 5.97
N ARG A 180 -5.39 23.35 4.73
CA ARG A 180 -4.83 22.64 3.58
C ARG A 180 -3.31 22.43 3.72
N TRP A 181 -2.58 23.40 4.29
CA TRP A 181 -1.14 23.24 4.59
C TRP A 181 -0.89 22.06 5.51
N LEU A 182 -1.68 21.93 6.60
CA LEU A 182 -1.57 20.81 7.54
C LEU A 182 -1.80 19.48 6.80
N LEU A 183 -2.93 19.37 6.11
CA LEU A 183 -3.35 18.13 5.48
C LEU A 183 -2.42 17.70 4.33
N SER A 184 -2.01 18.62 3.46
CA SER A 184 -1.15 18.29 2.29
C SER A 184 0.31 18.05 2.66
N ASN A 185 0.74 18.44 3.87
CA ASN A 185 2.10 18.20 4.37
C ASN A 185 2.13 17.15 5.48
N ALA A 186 1.04 16.39 5.67
CA ALA A 186 1.00 15.30 6.61
C ALA A 186 2.10 14.29 6.30
N ILE A 187 2.84 13.90 7.35
CA ILE A 187 3.96 12.94 7.29
C ILE A 187 3.76 11.74 8.22
N GLU A 188 2.85 11.88 9.19
CA GLU A 188 2.50 10.83 10.15
C GLU A 188 1.07 11.06 10.67
N CYS A 189 0.34 9.97 10.90
CA CYS A 189 -0.98 9.98 11.53
C CYS A 189 -1.01 8.96 12.68
N ASP A 190 -1.39 9.41 13.88
CA ASP A 190 -1.72 8.56 15.01
C ASP A 190 -3.25 8.49 15.11
N PHE A 191 -3.82 7.37 14.63
CA PHE A 191 -5.27 7.20 14.54
C PHE A 191 -5.96 7.04 15.90
N GLU A 192 -5.26 6.49 16.89
CA GLU A 192 -5.81 6.27 18.23
C GLU A 192 -5.85 7.57 19.03
N LYS A 193 -4.85 8.45 18.84
CA LYS A 193 -4.84 9.81 19.42
C LYS A 193 -5.55 10.85 18.56
N GLU A 194 -5.92 10.50 17.33
CA GLU A 194 -6.50 11.42 16.34
C GLU A 194 -5.55 12.58 15.97
N GLU A 195 -4.24 12.32 15.97
CA GLU A 195 -3.20 13.32 15.70
C GLU A 195 -2.60 13.17 14.30
N VAL A 196 -2.40 14.30 13.62
CA VAL A 196 -1.71 14.41 12.34
C VAL A 196 -0.50 15.32 12.51
N TRP A 197 0.66 14.82 12.12
CA TRP A 197 1.90 15.59 12.11
C TRP A 197 2.20 16.05 10.69
N SER A 198 2.53 17.33 10.55
CA SER A 198 2.76 17.97 9.26
C SER A 198 4.11 18.69 9.25
N ILE A 199 4.89 18.53 8.19
CA ILE A 199 6.22 19.15 8.08
C ILE A 199 6.42 19.74 6.69
N ASN A 200 6.88 20.98 6.65
CA ASN A 200 7.31 21.61 5.40
C ASN A 200 8.43 22.63 5.63
N CYS A 201 9.15 22.95 4.56
CA CYS A 201 10.23 23.94 4.56
C CYS A 201 9.82 25.15 3.72
N SER A 202 10.01 26.36 4.28
CA SER A 202 9.76 27.62 3.61
C SER A 202 10.84 27.94 2.57
N ASN A 203 10.63 29.02 1.81
CA ASN A 203 11.63 29.56 0.90
C ASN A 203 12.81 30.27 1.60
N THR A 204 12.71 30.49 2.90
CA THR A 204 13.77 31.04 3.77
C THR A 204 14.44 29.95 4.61
N ASN A 205 14.26 28.68 4.24
CA ASN A 205 14.79 27.49 4.93
C ASN A 205 14.26 27.25 6.35
N ILE A 206 13.20 27.95 6.76
CA ILE A 206 12.52 27.67 8.04
C ILE A 206 11.69 26.39 7.86
N ILE A 207 11.91 25.40 8.71
CA ILE A 207 11.09 24.19 8.74
C ILE A 207 10.00 24.39 9.79
N THR A 208 8.75 24.33 9.36
CA THR A 208 7.60 24.33 10.26
C THR A 208 7.16 22.89 10.52
N ILE A 209 7.03 22.54 11.80
CA ILE A 209 6.47 21.27 12.28
C ILE A 209 5.16 21.62 12.98
N SER A 210 4.07 20.93 12.64
CA SER A 210 2.78 21.13 13.28
C SER A 210 2.18 19.83 13.76
N ARG A 211 1.60 19.89 14.96
CA ARG A 211 0.75 18.84 15.53
C ARG A 211 -0.69 19.31 15.49
N SER A 212 -1.54 18.52 14.84
CA SER A 212 -2.95 18.84 14.69
C SER A 212 -3.83 17.68 15.14
N ARG A 213 -5.00 17.98 15.68
CA ARG A 213 -6.07 16.99 15.86
C ARG A 213 -6.94 16.95 14.61
N LEU A 214 -7.20 15.75 14.10
CA LEU A 214 -8.20 15.49 13.07
C LEU A 214 -9.18 14.45 13.62
N PRO A 215 -10.48 14.75 13.78
CA PRO A 215 -11.44 13.76 14.28
C PRO A 215 -11.53 12.58 13.31
N MET A 216 -11.09 11.39 13.76
CA MET A 216 -10.96 10.17 12.94
C MET A 216 -11.86 9.04 13.42
N VAL A 217 -11.94 8.81 14.73
CA VAL A 217 -12.69 7.73 15.37
C VAL A 217 -13.69 8.25 16.41
N SER A 218 -13.55 9.51 16.83
CA SER A 218 -14.40 10.20 17.79
C SER A 218 -14.77 11.62 17.32
N LEU A 219 -15.81 12.21 17.90
CA LEU A 219 -16.26 13.57 17.60
C LEU A 219 -16.61 14.33 18.87
N CYS A 220 -16.20 15.59 18.95
CA CYS A 220 -16.77 16.57 19.88
C CYS A 220 -18.06 17.18 19.31
N VAL A 221 -18.85 17.85 20.16
CA VAL A 221 -20.23 18.32 19.88
C VAL A 221 -20.36 19.18 18.60
N ASN A 222 -19.32 19.93 18.22
CA ASN A 222 -19.35 20.84 17.07
C ASN A 222 -18.48 20.35 15.89
N GLU A 223 -17.99 19.12 15.95
CA GLU A 223 -17.09 18.56 14.94
C GLU A 223 -17.83 17.85 13.82
N LYS A 224 -17.16 17.78 12.68
CA LYS A 224 -17.63 17.12 11.47
C LYS A 224 -16.60 16.07 11.07
N LEU A 225 -17.07 15.00 10.45
CA LEU A 225 -16.22 13.92 9.90
C LEU A 225 -15.53 14.29 8.57
N ASN A 226 -15.54 15.58 8.24
CA ASN A 226 -14.78 16.11 7.13
C ASN A 226 -13.56 16.87 7.64
N ASP A 227 -12.67 17.19 6.72
CA ASP A 227 -11.38 17.80 7.02
C ASP A 227 -11.50 19.26 7.51
N SER A 228 -12.71 19.85 7.51
CA SER A 228 -12.93 21.19 8.06
C SER A 228 -12.78 21.24 9.58
N SER A 229 -12.87 20.10 10.28
CA SER A 229 -12.67 20.03 11.74
C SER A 229 -11.23 19.80 12.17
N VAL A 230 -10.26 19.73 11.24
CA VAL A 230 -8.84 19.71 11.64
C VAL A 230 -8.51 20.97 12.44
N GLN A 231 -7.84 20.78 13.57
CA GLN A 231 -7.43 21.84 14.48
C GLN A 231 -5.93 21.71 14.77
N GLU A 232 -5.18 22.74 14.44
CA GLU A 232 -3.79 22.87 14.88
C GLU A 232 -3.76 23.04 16.40
N LEU A 233 -3.01 22.17 17.06
CA LEU A 233 -2.80 22.21 18.51
C LEU A 233 -1.56 23.04 18.82
N GLU A 234 -0.46 22.71 18.15
CA GLU A 234 0.85 23.30 18.37
C GLU A 234 1.63 23.38 17.05
N SER A 235 2.52 24.37 16.96
CA SER A 235 3.40 24.58 15.82
C SER A 235 4.77 25.02 16.32
N TRP A 236 5.82 24.50 15.70
CA TRP A 236 7.21 24.82 15.99
C TRP A 236 7.93 25.19 14.70
N GLU A 237 9.00 25.96 14.86
CA GLU A 237 9.90 26.32 13.78
C GLU A 237 11.33 25.94 14.19
N ILE A 238 12.04 25.30 13.27
CA ILE A 238 13.48 25.08 13.38
C ILE A 238 14.16 25.72 12.16
N GLU A 239 15.34 26.27 12.37
CA GLU A 239 16.10 27.01 11.36
C GLU A 239 17.44 26.31 11.10
N PRO A 240 17.49 25.30 10.21
CA PRO A 240 18.72 24.69 9.77
C PRO A 240 19.66 25.68 9.09
N SER A 241 20.96 25.48 9.27
CA SER A 241 22.03 26.28 8.66
C SER A 241 22.49 25.76 7.29
N VAL A 242 22.30 24.46 7.02
CA VAL A 242 22.76 23.78 5.80
C VAL A 242 21.58 23.34 4.93
N PHE A 243 20.60 22.67 5.54
CA PHE A 243 19.43 22.14 4.87
C PHE A 243 18.47 23.25 4.46
N GLY A 244 17.79 23.04 3.34
CA GLY A 244 16.86 24.00 2.78
C GLY A 244 16.43 23.56 1.39
N PHE A 245 15.18 23.86 1.03
CA PHE A 245 14.69 23.49 -0.28
C PHE A 245 15.32 24.35 -1.37
N LYS A 246 15.83 23.72 -2.43
CA LYS A 246 16.47 24.43 -3.53
C LYS A 246 15.42 24.99 -4.48
N LYS A 247 15.40 26.32 -4.66
CA LYS A 247 14.50 26.98 -5.63
C LYS A 247 14.96 26.73 -7.08
N ASN A 248 14.01 26.32 -7.91
CA ASN A 248 14.06 26.32 -9.38
C ASN A 248 12.67 26.79 -9.89
N VAL A 249 12.13 26.20 -10.96
CA VAL A 249 10.70 26.31 -11.33
C VAL A 249 9.80 25.78 -10.18
N TYR A 250 10.31 24.83 -9.40
CA TYR A 250 9.71 24.26 -8.20
C TYR A 250 10.70 24.34 -7.04
N TYR A 251 10.25 24.16 -5.79
CA TYR A 251 11.16 23.91 -4.67
C TYR A 251 11.52 22.43 -4.64
N TYR A 252 12.80 22.09 -4.77
CA TYR A 252 13.27 20.72 -4.69
C TYR A 252 13.51 20.36 -3.23
N GLY A 253 12.73 19.40 -2.75
CA GLY A 253 12.81 18.90 -1.39
C GLY A 253 11.51 18.28 -0.90
N PHE A 254 11.63 17.40 0.08
CA PHE A 254 10.54 16.66 0.69
C PHE A 254 10.97 16.12 2.05
N PHE A 255 9.99 15.63 2.82
CA PHE A 255 10.20 14.97 4.10
C PHE A 255 9.62 13.56 4.07
N LEU A 256 10.22 12.64 4.81
CA LEU A 256 9.78 11.26 5.02
C LEU A 256 9.84 10.89 6.50
N ASN A 257 8.92 10.02 6.93
CA ASN A 257 9.03 9.36 8.22
C ASN A 257 10.07 8.24 8.13
N GLY A 258 11.04 8.22 9.04
CA GLY A 258 12.06 7.18 9.10
C GLY A 258 11.60 5.88 9.74
N TRP A 259 10.48 5.91 10.46
CA TRP A 259 9.95 4.80 11.28
C TRP A 259 10.94 4.30 12.35
N ASP A 260 11.90 5.15 12.71
CA ASP A 260 13.00 4.89 13.65
C ASP A 260 13.06 5.94 14.79
N GLY A 261 11.95 6.68 14.98
CA GLY A 261 11.87 7.80 15.92
C GLY A 261 12.32 9.15 15.34
N TYR A 262 12.71 9.19 14.07
CA TYR A 262 13.14 10.41 13.39
C TYR A 262 12.34 10.69 12.12
N TRP A 263 12.23 11.97 11.79
CA TRP A 263 11.83 12.43 10.47
C TRP A 263 13.05 12.88 9.68
N TYR A 264 13.01 12.66 8.37
CA TYR A 264 14.13 12.95 7.48
C TYR A 264 13.69 13.90 6.37
N GLY A 265 14.47 14.94 6.10
CA GLY A 265 14.31 15.81 4.94
C GLY A 265 15.44 15.59 3.94
N PHE A 266 15.12 15.61 2.64
CA PHE A 266 16.12 15.49 1.57
C PHE A 266 15.89 16.54 0.49
N CYS A 267 16.98 17.02 -0.11
CA CYS A 267 16.97 17.96 -1.23
C CYS A 267 18.13 17.67 -2.19
N ASN A 268 17.83 17.54 -3.48
CA ASN A 268 18.84 17.38 -4.52
C ASN A 268 18.44 18.10 -5.82
N SER A 269 19.45 18.40 -6.66
CA SER A 269 19.23 18.64 -8.08
C SER A 269 19.44 17.35 -8.85
N PRO A 270 18.77 17.17 -10.00
CA PRO A 270 18.99 16.00 -10.81
C PRO A 270 20.39 16.03 -11.42
N ASN A 271 21.03 14.87 -11.53
CA ASN A 271 22.32 14.71 -12.20
C ASN A 271 22.33 13.42 -13.04
N SER A 272 22.69 13.56 -14.32
CA SER A 272 22.82 12.44 -15.28
C SER A 272 24.24 11.88 -15.37
N SER A 273 25.18 12.44 -14.61
CA SER A 273 26.59 12.03 -14.59
C SER A 273 27.25 12.48 -13.28
N GLY A 274 28.43 11.93 -12.99
CA GLY A 274 29.23 12.29 -11.83
C GLY A 274 28.59 11.93 -10.49
N ASN A 275 28.94 12.70 -9.46
CA ASN A 275 28.47 12.50 -8.10
C ASN A 275 27.16 13.26 -7.85
N ALA A 276 26.24 12.67 -7.09
CA ALA A 276 25.07 13.39 -6.61
C ALA A 276 25.39 14.16 -5.32
N SER A 277 24.86 15.38 -5.21
CA SER A 277 24.88 16.17 -3.97
C SER A 277 23.48 16.18 -3.38
N VAL A 278 23.34 15.67 -2.16
CA VAL A 278 22.06 15.59 -1.44
C VAL A 278 22.18 16.30 -0.11
N LYS A 279 21.45 17.40 0.07
CA LYS A 279 21.26 17.99 1.40
C LYS A 279 20.28 17.14 2.19
N TRP A 280 20.57 16.93 3.47
CA TRP A 280 19.72 16.14 4.34
C TRP A 280 19.59 16.78 5.73
N ILE A 281 18.49 16.47 6.41
CA ILE A 281 18.26 16.77 7.82
C ILE A 281 17.60 15.56 8.48
N LYS A 282 18.01 15.26 9.71
CA LYS A 282 17.41 14.24 10.59
C LYS A 282 16.90 14.95 11.84
N ILE A 283 15.61 14.85 12.09
CA ILE A 283 14.88 15.57 13.16
C ILE A 283 14.35 14.53 14.16
N ASP A 284 14.68 14.68 15.44
CA ASP A 284 14.11 13.85 16.52
C ASP A 284 12.62 14.18 16.70
N ARG A 285 11.77 13.15 16.73
CA ARG A 285 10.32 13.32 16.85
C ARG A 285 9.89 13.85 18.23
N THR A 286 10.74 13.71 19.24
CA THR A 286 10.38 13.98 20.65
C THR A 286 10.63 15.44 21.03
N ASP A 287 11.79 15.98 20.66
CA ASP A 287 12.22 17.32 21.06
C ASP A 287 12.58 18.23 19.88
N PHE A 288 12.47 17.74 18.65
CA PHE A 288 12.81 18.44 17.41
C PHE A 288 14.28 18.88 17.32
N SER A 289 15.15 18.34 18.17
CA SER A 289 16.60 18.44 17.96
C SER A 289 16.96 17.79 16.62
N TYR A 290 17.97 18.33 15.94
CA TYR A 290 18.28 17.88 14.60
C TYR A 290 19.78 17.88 14.30
N THR A 291 20.12 17.04 13.34
CA THR A 291 21.43 17.05 12.66
C THR A 291 21.19 17.22 11.16
N GLU A 292 22.13 17.86 10.48
CA GLU A 292 22.00 18.16 9.06
C GLU A 292 23.35 18.07 8.36
N GLY A 293 23.32 18.00 7.03
CA GLY A 293 24.53 18.00 6.25
C GLY A 293 24.29 17.91 4.74
N THR A 294 25.37 17.64 4.02
CA THR A 294 25.34 17.36 2.59
C THR A 294 26.09 16.07 2.31
N TRP A 295 25.41 15.10 1.72
CA TRP A 295 26.04 13.91 1.17
C TRP A 295 26.63 14.23 -0.20
N THR A 296 27.83 13.70 -0.46
CA THR A 296 28.39 13.54 -1.80
C THR A 296 28.38 12.06 -2.13
N LEU A 297 27.44 11.63 -2.96
CA LEU A 297 27.25 10.23 -3.33
C LEU A 297 28.06 9.93 -4.60
N THR A 298 29.12 9.14 -4.45
CA THR A 298 30.09 8.90 -5.52
C THR A 298 29.50 8.08 -6.65
N ASN A 299 29.57 8.57 -7.89
CA ASN A 299 29.01 7.91 -9.09
C ASN A 299 27.51 7.56 -9.00
N VAL A 300 26.77 8.32 -8.21
CA VAL A 300 25.31 8.17 -8.05
C VAL A 300 24.62 9.23 -8.90
N GLN A 301 23.69 8.80 -9.75
CA GLN A 301 22.96 9.67 -10.69
C GLN A 301 21.48 9.70 -10.31
N LEU A 302 20.98 10.82 -9.83
CA LEU A 302 19.62 10.91 -9.30
C LEU A 302 18.73 11.78 -10.18
N PRO A 303 17.45 11.42 -10.39
CA PRO A 303 16.46 12.42 -10.75
C PRO A 303 16.20 13.33 -9.54
N THR A 304 15.35 14.34 -9.68
CA THR A 304 14.85 15.06 -8.50
C THR A 304 14.01 14.10 -7.65
N MET A 305 14.46 13.82 -6.43
CA MET A 305 13.81 12.86 -5.53
C MET A 305 12.48 13.37 -4.99
N GLY A 306 12.29 14.69 -4.92
CA GLY A 306 11.00 15.28 -4.61
C GLY A 306 10.99 16.79 -4.84
N TYR A 307 9.80 17.33 -5.11
CA TYR A 307 9.62 18.75 -5.32
C TYR A 307 8.23 19.23 -4.92
N ARG A 308 8.05 20.54 -4.84
CA ARG A 308 6.81 21.23 -4.47
C ARG A 308 6.51 22.43 -5.37
N ASP A 309 5.23 22.64 -5.66
CA ASP A 309 4.75 23.80 -6.42
C ASP A 309 4.71 25.05 -5.53
N THR A 310 4.97 26.19 -6.15
CA THR A 310 5.12 27.50 -5.50
C THR A 310 4.13 28.53 -6.01
N ASN A 311 3.47 28.26 -7.15
CA ASN A 311 2.58 29.22 -7.82
C ASN A 311 1.17 29.24 -7.23
N TYR A 312 0.84 28.22 -6.46
CA TYR A 312 -0.39 28.13 -5.72
C TYR A 312 0.02 28.18 -4.25
N GLU A 313 -0.67 28.94 -3.41
CA GLU A 313 -0.60 28.82 -1.93
C GLU A 313 -1.08 27.43 -1.43
N LEU A 314 -0.95 26.41 -2.29
CA LEU A 314 -1.52 25.09 -2.29
C LEU A 314 -0.43 24.11 -2.75
N TYR A 315 -0.12 23.20 -1.84
CA TYR A 315 1.15 22.50 -1.73
C TYR A 315 1.15 21.22 -2.54
N LYS A 316 1.09 21.32 -3.88
CA LYS A 316 1.30 20.11 -4.69
C LYS A 316 2.67 19.54 -4.36
N THR A 317 2.69 18.28 -3.97
CA THR A 317 3.91 17.54 -3.61
C THR A 317 4.20 16.46 -4.64
N TRP A 318 5.49 16.17 -4.77
CA TRP A 318 6.01 15.08 -5.57
C TRP A 318 7.09 14.38 -4.77
N THR A 319 6.96 13.06 -4.60
CA THR A 319 7.93 12.25 -3.85
C THR A 319 8.26 10.99 -4.64
N ARG A 320 9.56 10.75 -4.85
CA ARG A 320 10.12 9.61 -5.59
C ARG A 320 11.10 8.81 -4.73
N ALA A 321 10.80 8.75 -3.44
CA ALA A 321 11.64 8.06 -2.48
C ALA A 321 10.80 7.53 -1.32
N SER A 322 11.33 6.51 -0.65
CA SER A 322 10.77 5.94 0.58
C SER A 322 11.91 5.52 1.51
N ILE A 323 11.66 5.49 2.82
CA ILE A 323 12.61 4.95 3.81
C ILE A 323 12.12 3.59 4.26
N ARG A 324 13.02 2.60 4.27
CA ARG A 324 12.78 1.26 4.82
C ARG A 324 14.03 0.73 5.50
N GLY A 325 13.92 0.32 6.76
CA GLY A 325 14.98 -0.38 7.49
C GLY A 325 16.30 0.39 7.62
N GLY A 326 16.25 1.73 7.77
CA GLY A 326 17.45 2.56 7.89
C GLY A 326 18.10 2.97 6.56
N TYR A 327 17.44 2.71 5.42
CA TYR A 327 17.90 3.10 4.09
C TYR A 327 16.87 3.98 3.37
N LEU A 328 17.36 4.98 2.64
CA LEU A 328 16.60 5.73 1.64
C LEU A 328 16.63 4.97 0.31
N TYR A 329 15.46 4.69 -0.25
CA TYR A 329 15.28 4.13 -1.59
C TYR A 329 14.78 5.20 -2.53
N THR A 330 15.40 5.32 -3.70
CA THR A 330 14.98 6.25 -4.76
C THR A 330 15.39 5.75 -6.14
N PHE A 331 14.84 6.28 -7.22
CA PHE A 331 15.23 5.90 -8.57
C PHE A 331 16.67 6.36 -8.91
N ASN A 332 17.33 5.62 -9.80
CA ASN A 332 18.43 6.20 -10.56
C ASN A 332 17.92 7.15 -11.66
N TYR A 333 18.78 8.02 -12.20
CA TYR A 333 18.41 9.06 -13.16
C TYR A 333 17.69 8.50 -14.39
N GLY A 334 18.12 7.33 -14.89
CA GLY A 334 17.53 6.68 -16.05
C GLY A 334 16.30 5.82 -15.76
N TYR A 335 15.84 5.73 -14.50
CA TYR A 335 14.75 4.86 -14.06
C TYR A 335 14.94 3.36 -14.40
N THR A 336 16.18 2.91 -14.58
CA THR A 336 16.54 1.51 -14.85
C THR A 336 16.78 0.69 -13.57
N GLY A 337 16.61 1.31 -12.40
CA GLY A 337 16.84 0.71 -11.10
C GLY A 337 16.70 1.72 -9.97
N PHE A 338 17.15 1.32 -8.79
CA PHE A 338 17.00 2.06 -7.56
C PHE A 338 18.34 2.21 -6.84
N TYR A 339 18.56 3.32 -6.18
CA TYR A 339 19.62 3.44 -5.18
C TYR A 339 19.03 3.17 -3.79
N LYS A 340 19.71 2.29 -3.05
CA LYS A 340 19.53 2.04 -1.62
C LYS A 340 20.70 2.71 -0.89
N ILE A 341 20.42 3.76 -0.14
CA ILE A 341 21.42 4.63 0.50
C ILE A 341 21.25 4.54 2.01
N CYS A 342 22.30 4.14 2.74
CA CYS A 342 22.24 4.06 4.20
C CYS A 342 22.11 5.47 4.82
N LEU A 343 21.12 5.66 5.70
CA LEU A 343 20.85 6.96 6.32
C LEU A 343 21.97 7.43 7.25
N THR A 344 22.70 6.50 7.87
CA THR A 344 23.78 6.78 8.83
C THR A 344 25.17 6.71 8.21
N ASN A 345 25.31 6.11 7.03
CA ASN A 345 26.58 5.99 6.31
C ASN A 345 26.38 6.24 4.80
N PRO A 346 26.49 7.50 4.31
CA PRO A 346 26.22 7.81 2.91
C PRO A 346 27.26 7.26 1.91
N SER A 347 28.32 6.60 2.37
CA SER A 347 29.20 5.82 1.49
C SER A 347 28.65 4.41 1.18
N ASP A 348 27.73 3.92 2.01
CA ASP A 348 27.00 2.68 1.77
C ASP A 348 25.82 2.97 0.83
N VAL A 349 26.10 2.81 -0.46
CA VAL A 349 25.13 2.96 -1.54
C VAL A 349 25.16 1.72 -2.42
N THR A 350 24.01 1.08 -2.58
CA THR A 350 23.82 -0.06 -3.47
C THR A 350 22.89 0.31 -4.61
N PHE A 351 23.28 -0.03 -5.84
CA PHE A 351 22.39 0.05 -7.00
C PHE A 351 21.66 -1.29 -7.17
N ILE A 352 20.33 -1.23 -7.20
CA ILE A 352 19.44 -2.36 -7.40
C ILE A 352 18.90 -2.27 -8.83
N PRO A 353 19.30 -3.16 -9.75
CA PRO A 353 18.78 -3.15 -11.12
C PRO A 353 17.31 -3.55 -11.14
N ALA A 354 16.47 -2.80 -11.86
CA ALA A 354 15.05 -3.16 -11.99
C ALA A 354 14.82 -4.30 -13.00
N GLY A 355 15.70 -4.45 -14.00
CA GLY A 355 15.49 -5.36 -15.13
C GLY A 355 14.61 -4.78 -16.26
N PHE A 356 14.07 -3.58 -16.05
CA PHE A 356 13.28 -2.80 -17.01
C PHE A 356 13.49 -1.30 -16.76
N THR A 357 12.92 -0.44 -17.61
CA THR A 357 12.87 1.01 -17.36
C THR A 357 11.52 1.36 -16.75
N ALA A 358 11.50 1.75 -15.47
CA ALA A 358 10.30 2.21 -14.80
C ALA A 358 9.83 3.55 -15.38
N ARG A 359 8.52 3.79 -15.37
CA ARG A 359 7.92 5.02 -15.93
C ARG A 359 8.16 6.25 -15.04
N GLY A 360 8.40 6.06 -13.75
CA GLY A 360 8.65 7.14 -12.79
C GLY A 360 7.41 7.96 -12.40
N ASN A 361 6.21 7.46 -12.74
CA ASN A 361 4.92 8.05 -12.36
C ASN A 361 4.62 7.85 -10.88
N ALA A 362 3.74 8.69 -10.33
CA ALA A 362 3.10 8.44 -9.06
C ALA A 362 2.13 7.25 -9.14
N LEU A 363 1.74 6.69 -7.99
CA LEU A 363 0.74 5.61 -7.92
C LEU A 363 -0.61 6.02 -8.53
N GLY A 364 -0.92 7.33 -8.55
CA GLY A 364 -2.08 7.93 -9.21
C GLY A 364 -2.06 7.88 -10.75
N GLY A 365 -0.92 7.51 -11.34
CA GLY A 365 -0.71 7.45 -12.78
C GLY A 365 -0.30 8.77 -13.42
N SER A 366 -0.39 9.88 -12.71
CA SER A 366 0.21 11.14 -13.15
C SER A 366 1.70 11.22 -12.81
N LEU A 367 2.37 12.25 -13.30
CA LEU A 367 3.71 12.59 -12.81
C LEU A 367 3.68 13.23 -11.42
N ALA A 368 2.51 13.41 -10.80
CA ALA A 368 2.30 14.12 -9.54
C ALA A 368 1.84 13.25 -8.38
N GLY A 369 2.35 13.55 -7.18
CA GLY A 369 2.12 12.78 -5.97
C GLY A 369 3.26 11.83 -5.62
N ASN A 370 2.91 10.75 -4.91
CA ASN A 370 3.86 9.77 -4.41
C ASN A 370 4.09 8.64 -5.40
N ALA A 371 5.36 8.40 -5.75
CA ALA A 371 5.79 7.33 -6.64
C ALA A 371 6.31 6.08 -5.92
N MET A 372 6.51 6.16 -4.60
CA MET A 372 6.98 5.05 -3.77
C MET A 372 6.22 5.06 -2.45
N GLU A 373 5.50 3.98 -2.17
CA GLU A 373 4.71 3.84 -0.94
C GLU A 373 5.14 2.59 -0.18
N LEU A 374 5.42 2.71 1.12
CA LEU A 374 5.85 1.57 1.94
C LEU A 374 4.63 0.86 2.53
N MET A 375 4.34 -0.36 2.06
CA MET A 375 3.26 -1.21 2.53
C MET A 375 3.82 -2.43 3.26
N GLY A 376 3.86 -2.36 4.60
CA GLY A 376 4.60 -3.33 5.40
C GLY A 376 6.10 -3.16 5.14
N ASP A 377 6.74 -4.15 4.53
CA ASP A 377 8.13 -4.11 4.09
C ASP A 377 8.29 -3.96 2.56
N ILE A 378 7.19 -3.88 1.81
CA ILE A 378 7.20 -3.77 0.35
C ILE A 378 7.12 -2.31 -0.06
N ILE A 379 8.03 -1.85 -0.92
CA ILE A 379 7.87 -0.56 -1.59
C ILE A 379 7.05 -0.79 -2.85
N VAL A 380 5.83 -0.24 -2.86
CA VAL A 380 4.90 -0.29 -3.98
C VAL A 380 5.08 0.96 -4.83
N GLY A 381 5.41 0.78 -6.11
CA GLY A 381 5.48 1.82 -7.10
C GLY A 381 4.31 1.79 -8.08
N TYR A 382 4.38 2.64 -9.11
CA TYR A 382 3.39 2.63 -10.19
C TYR A 382 3.42 1.33 -11.00
N ASP A 383 4.60 0.95 -11.48
CA ASP A 383 4.87 -0.19 -12.37
C ASP A 383 5.91 -1.16 -11.80
N PHE A 384 6.10 -1.15 -10.48
CA PHE A 384 7.04 -2.06 -9.80
C PHE A 384 6.65 -2.36 -8.36
N LEU A 385 7.19 -3.46 -7.84
CA LEU A 385 7.31 -3.77 -6.41
C LEU A 385 8.79 -3.96 -6.09
N LEU A 386 9.25 -3.41 -4.97
CA LEU A 386 10.60 -3.61 -4.45
C LEU A 386 10.53 -4.25 -3.06
N PHE A 387 11.00 -5.49 -2.97
CA PHE A 387 10.94 -6.33 -1.78
C PHE A 387 12.11 -6.11 -0.82
N ALA A 388 12.00 -6.64 0.40
CA ALA A 388 12.97 -6.41 1.47
C ALA A 388 14.35 -7.05 1.19
N ASP A 389 14.37 -8.10 0.39
CA ASP A 389 15.57 -8.77 -0.14
C ASP A 389 16.17 -8.07 -1.37
N ASP A 390 15.71 -6.84 -1.66
CA ASP A 390 16.09 -6.02 -2.80
C ASP A 390 15.70 -6.60 -4.18
N THR A 391 14.84 -7.63 -4.23
CA THR A 391 14.27 -8.08 -5.50
C THR A 391 13.22 -7.11 -6.03
N VAL A 392 13.21 -6.92 -7.35
CA VAL A 392 12.27 -6.05 -8.06
C VAL A 392 11.36 -6.91 -8.93
N ARG A 393 10.05 -6.66 -8.86
CA ARG A 393 9.06 -7.23 -9.78
C ARG A 393 8.42 -6.13 -10.60
N GLN A 394 8.27 -6.34 -11.90
CA GLN A 394 7.56 -5.42 -12.77
C GLN A 394 6.05 -5.60 -12.61
N ASN A 395 5.33 -4.49 -12.57
CA ASN A 395 3.88 -4.46 -12.71
C ASN A 395 3.49 -3.77 -14.03
N LYS A 396 2.24 -3.95 -14.47
CA LYS A 396 1.72 -3.34 -15.70
C LYS A 396 1.82 -1.81 -15.75
N GLY A 397 1.70 -1.16 -14.59
CA GLY A 397 1.65 0.29 -14.49
C GLY A 397 0.26 0.83 -14.81
N ASN A 398 -0.79 0.37 -14.11
CA ASN A 398 -2.08 1.06 -14.05
C ASN A 398 -2.16 1.95 -12.79
N LYS A 399 -3.10 2.89 -12.83
CA LYS A 399 -3.47 3.74 -11.68
C LYS A 399 -3.87 2.86 -10.48
N LYS A 400 -3.17 2.99 -9.36
CA LYS A 400 -3.43 2.26 -8.10
C LYS A 400 -4.20 3.08 -7.09
N THR A 401 -3.96 4.38 -7.08
CA THR A 401 -4.59 5.34 -6.16
C THR A 401 -5.15 6.52 -6.95
N GLU A 402 -5.77 7.48 -6.28
CA GLU A 402 -5.93 8.82 -6.85
C GLU A 402 -4.58 9.58 -6.81
N ASP A 403 -4.52 10.80 -7.37
CA ASP A 403 -3.30 11.64 -7.38
C ASP A 403 -3.00 12.23 -5.98
N VAL A 404 -2.78 11.34 -5.02
CA VAL A 404 -2.48 11.65 -3.63
C VAL A 404 -1.01 12.04 -3.43
N GLN A 405 -0.81 12.92 -2.46
CA GLN A 405 0.39 13.73 -2.25
C GLN A 405 1.08 13.43 -0.91
N THR A 406 0.33 12.91 0.05
CA THR A 406 0.86 12.43 1.32
C THR A 406 1.03 10.91 1.27
N PRO A 407 1.86 10.32 2.15
CA PRO A 407 1.88 8.86 2.34
C PRO A 407 0.48 8.27 2.54
N LEU A 408 0.31 6.99 2.24
CA LEU A 408 -0.87 6.24 2.61
C LEU A 408 -0.76 5.85 4.09
N PHE A 409 -1.40 6.65 4.96
CA PHE A 409 -1.45 6.34 6.39
C PHE A 409 -2.44 5.21 6.61
N CYS A 410 -1.97 4.04 7.01
CA CYS A 410 -2.82 2.86 7.16
C CYS A 410 -3.23 2.62 8.62
N TYR A 411 -4.48 2.23 8.79
CA TYR A 411 -5.11 1.86 10.05
C TYR A 411 -5.98 0.62 9.81
N LYS A 412 -5.59 -0.51 10.40
CA LYS A 412 -6.21 -1.81 10.15
C LYS A 412 -6.28 -2.07 8.64
N ASN A 413 -7.49 -2.21 8.07
CA ASN A 413 -7.69 -2.48 6.66
C ASN A 413 -7.82 -1.22 5.77
N PHE A 414 -7.85 -0.04 6.37
CA PHE A 414 -8.02 1.22 5.65
C PHE A 414 -6.71 1.98 5.53
N CYS A 415 -6.59 2.81 4.50
CA CYS A 415 -5.55 3.83 4.43
C CYS A 415 -6.17 5.19 4.08
N ILE A 416 -5.61 6.27 4.61
CA ILE A 416 -6.01 7.65 4.29
C ILE A 416 -4.84 8.40 3.67
N SER A 417 -5.15 9.29 2.73
CA SER A 417 -4.15 10.18 2.14
C SER A 417 -4.83 11.40 1.52
N TRP A 418 -4.08 12.48 1.41
CA TRP A 418 -4.55 13.74 0.86
C TRP A 418 -3.98 13.98 -0.52
N ALA A 419 -4.85 14.32 -1.44
CA ALA A 419 -4.51 14.96 -2.70
C ALA A 419 -4.62 16.48 -2.55
N TYR A 420 -4.42 17.18 -3.65
CA TYR A 420 -4.51 18.63 -3.72
C TYR A 420 -5.90 19.19 -3.32
N ASP A 421 -6.98 18.49 -3.68
CA ASP A 421 -8.36 18.97 -3.58
C ASP A 421 -9.28 18.10 -2.70
N ALA A 422 -8.81 16.92 -2.28
CA ALA A 422 -9.59 15.98 -1.52
C ALA A 422 -8.74 15.09 -0.61
N ARG A 423 -9.35 14.63 0.49
CA ARG A 423 -8.92 13.44 1.22
C ARG A 423 -9.54 12.21 0.59
N TYR A 424 -8.74 11.16 0.41
CA TYR A 424 -9.20 9.84 -0.01
C TYR A 424 -9.01 8.83 1.11
N MET A 425 -9.99 7.93 1.21
CA MET A 425 -9.95 6.76 2.05
C MET A 425 -9.99 5.53 1.17
N PHE A 426 -9.03 4.64 1.36
CA PHE A 426 -8.87 3.42 0.59
C PHE A 426 -9.11 2.21 1.50
N LEU A 427 -9.72 1.16 0.95
CA LEU A 427 -9.61 -0.19 1.48
C LEU A 427 -8.37 -0.82 0.84
N ARG A 428 -7.41 -1.28 1.66
CA ARG A 428 -6.24 -2.03 1.22
C ARG A 428 -6.64 -3.49 1.06
N THR A 429 -6.88 -3.92 -0.17
CA THR A 429 -7.63 -5.13 -0.53
C THR A 429 -6.91 -6.48 -0.41
N PRO A 430 -5.56 -6.60 -0.49
CA PRO A 430 -4.89 -7.89 -0.39
C PRO A 430 -4.68 -8.30 1.06
N TYR A 431 -5.74 -8.24 1.87
CA TYR A 431 -5.73 -8.67 3.25
C TYR A 431 -5.93 -10.17 3.37
N LEU A 432 -5.45 -10.73 4.47
CA LEU A 432 -5.71 -12.11 4.90
C LEU A 432 -7.02 -12.10 5.69
N GLY A 433 -8.11 -12.58 5.10
CA GLY A 433 -9.42 -12.73 5.75
C GLY A 433 -9.57 -14.05 6.51
N THR A 434 -8.85 -15.08 6.05
CA THR A 434 -8.64 -16.33 6.76
C THR A 434 -7.19 -16.78 6.56
N ILE A 435 -6.73 -17.74 7.36
CA ILE A 435 -5.44 -18.41 7.19
C ILE A 435 -5.68 -19.91 7.29
N ASN A 436 -5.16 -20.67 6.32
CA ASN A 436 -5.21 -22.12 6.24
C ASN A 436 -3.80 -22.62 5.94
N ASN A 437 -3.06 -23.01 6.99
CA ASN A 437 -1.78 -23.69 6.80
C ASN A 437 -2.01 -25.14 6.42
N LEU A 438 -1.20 -25.65 5.49
CA LEU A 438 -1.20 -27.04 5.11
C LEU A 438 -0.34 -27.84 6.08
N SER A 439 -0.84 -29.01 6.50
CA SER A 439 -0.10 -30.01 7.28
C SER A 439 1.12 -30.53 6.53
N SER A 440 1.09 -30.50 5.19
CA SER A 440 2.23 -30.74 4.31
C SER A 440 2.15 -29.84 3.08
N ALA A 441 3.26 -29.17 2.75
CA ALA A 441 3.33 -28.39 1.52
C ALA A 441 3.17 -29.28 0.27
N VAL A 442 2.50 -28.77 -0.75
CA VAL A 442 2.32 -29.42 -2.05
C VAL A 442 3.04 -28.66 -3.14
N VAL A 443 3.39 -29.35 -4.22
CA VAL A 443 4.05 -28.74 -5.37
C VAL A 443 3.14 -28.87 -6.60
N LYS A 444 2.69 -27.71 -7.09
CA LYS A 444 1.96 -27.59 -8.34
C LYS A 444 2.94 -27.37 -9.48
N THR A 445 3.03 -28.36 -10.36
CA THR A 445 3.90 -28.39 -11.54
C THR A 445 3.10 -28.22 -12.83
N ALA A 446 3.81 -28.00 -13.95
CA ALA A 446 3.21 -27.71 -15.25
C ALA A 446 2.51 -28.91 -15.92
N ASP A 447 2.63 -30.10 -15.35
CA ASP A 447 1.93 -31.34 -15.72
C ASP A 447 0.66 -31.57 -14.89
N LYS A 448 0.40 -30.80 -13.84
CA LYS A 448 -0.78 -30.94 -12.98
C LYS A 448 -1.80 -29.84 -13.23
N THR A 449 -3.08 -30.09 -13.02
CA THR A 449 -4.09 -29.06 -12.74
C THR A 449 -4.28 -28.92 -11.23
N MET A 450 -4.86 -27.81 -10.78
CA MET A 450 -5.24 -27.64 -9.38
C MET A 450 -6.68 -27.14 -9.28
N LYS A 451 -7.48 -27.81 -8.46
CA LYS A 451 -8.80 -27.34 -8.03
C LYS A 451 -8.75 -27.05 -6.53
N ILE A 452 -9.27 -25.90 -6.13
CA ILE A 452 -9.42 -25.53 -4.73
C ILE A 452 -10.90 -25.36 -4.44
N THR A 453 -11.43 -26.20 -3.56
CA THR A 453 -12.79 -26.05 -3.01
C THR A 453 -12.70 -25.49 -1.60
N TYR A 454 -13.33 -24.35 -1.35
CA TYR A 454 -13.37 -23.74 -0.03
C TYR A 454 -14.82 -23.54 0.40
N THR A 455 -15.24 -24.22 1.46
CA THR A 455 -16.56 -24.08 2.06
C THR A 455 -16.45 -23.25 3.32
N LEU A 456 -17.22 -22.17 3.42
CA LEU A 456 -17.27 -21.26 4.57
C LEU A 456 -18.69 -21.21 5.12
N THR A 457 -18.88 -21.47 6.42
CA THR A 457 -20.20 -21.53 7.08
C THR A 457 -20.27 -20.67 8.34
N ASP A 458 -21.46 -20.16 8.63
CA ASP A 458 -21.76 -19.41 9.85
C ASP A 458 -22.01 -20.33 11.05
N GLU A 459 -21.20 -20.20 12.11
CA GLU A 459 -21.32 -21.03 13.33
C GLU A 459 -22.28 -20.45 14.39
N GLY A 460 -23.18 -19.50 14.04
CA GLY A 460 -23.86 -18.70 15.07
C GLY A 460 -25.21 -18.07 14.75
N GLN A 461 -26.13 -18.79 14.10
CA GLN A 461 -27.55 -18.42 14.06
C GLN A 461 -28.46 -19.61 14.31
#